data_AF-A0A5B2Z9S1-F1
#
_entry.id   AF-A0A5B2Z9S1-F1
#
_cell.length_a   1.000
_cell.length_b   1.000
_cell.length_c   1.000
_cell.angle_alpha   90.00
_cell.angle_beta   90.00
_cell.angle_gamma   90.00
#
_symmetry.space_group_name_H-M   'P 1'
#
loop_
_entity.id
_entity.type
_entity.pdbx_description
1 polymer ?
#
loop_
_entity_poly.entity_id
_entity_poly.type
_entity_poly.pdbx_seq_one_letter_code
_entity_poly.pdbx_strand_id
1 'polypeptide(L)'
;MQVRHAHPDRPGYVWVEDGQLSAGWVPMDLIDTNAGRPTAKAEYCSAELSVQPGDSVRLIWEDPAHGACWCEDRHSERGWVRNECLRFESSEG
;
A
#
# COMPACT_ATOMS: atom_id res chain seq x y z
N MET A 1 -8.84 8.20 -13.47
CA MET A 1 -9.01 7.20 -12.41
C MET A 1 -10.29 6.41 -12.62
N GLN A 2 -10.17 5.14 -13.00
CA GLN A 2 -11.29 4.19 -13.12
C GLN A 2 -11.03 3.02 -12.17
N VAL A 3 -12.03 2.66 -11.36
CA VAL A 3 -12.01 1.51 -10.44
C VAL A 3 -12.63 0.32 -11.17
N ARG A 4 -11.90 -0.78 -11.35
CA ARG A 4 -12.39 -1.90 -12.18
C ARG A 4 -12.66 -3.20 -11.42
N HIS A 5 -11.72 -3.66 -10.61
CA HIS A 5 -11.79 -5.02 -10.02
C HIS A 5 -11.36 -5.01 -8.56
N ALA A 6 -12.00 -5.83 -7.74
CA ALA A 6 -11.52 -6.14 -6.39
C ALA A 6 -10.31 -7.08 -6.46
N HIS A 7 -9.35 -6.92 -5.56
CA HIS A 7 -8.20 -7.83 -5.49
C HIS A 7 -8.64 -9.21 -4.97
N PRO A 8 -8.26 -10.33 -5.63
CA PRO A 8 -8.69 -11.67 -5.23
C PRO A 8 -8.24 -12.04 -3.80
N ASP A 9 -6.99 -11.71 -3.45
CA ASP A 9 -6.38 -12.09 -2.17
C ASP A 9 -6.23 -10.94 -1.15
N ARG A 10 -6.72 -9.73 -1.47
CA ARG A 10 -6.59 -8.54 -0.61
C ARG A 10 -7.95 -7.82 -0.48
N PRO A 11 -8.79 -8.25 0.48
CA PRO A 11 -10.07 -7.58 0.73
C PRO A 11 -9.88 -6.08 0.92
N GLY A 12 -10.75 -5.27 0.33
CA GLY A 12 -10.67 -3.82 0.41
C GLY A 12 -9.81 -3.14 -0.66
N TYR A 13 -8.97 -3.87 -1.40
CA TYR A 13 -8.22 -3.28 -2.52
C TYR A 13 -8.98 -3.33 -3.83
N VAL A 14 -8.83 -2.28 -4.62
CA VAL A 14 -9.34 -2.21 -5.99
C VAL A 14 -8.25 -1.81 -6.97
N TRP A 15 -8.37 -2.35 -8.19
CA TRP A 15 -7.49 -1.97 -9.29
C TRP A 15 -7.92 -0.62 -9.82
N VAL A 16 -6.98 0.31 -9.79
CA VAL A 16 -7.17 1.68 -10.25
C VAL A 16 -6.30 1.90 -11.47
N GLU A 17 -6.88 2.49 -12.51
CA GLU A 17 -6.15 2.95 -13.69
C GLU A 17 -6.35 4.47 -13.84
N ASP A 18 -5.27 5.24 -13.98
CA ASP A 18 -5.40 6.70 -14.12
C ASP A 18 -5.84 7.13 -15.53
N GLY A 19 -5.76 6.24 -16.53
CA GLY A 19 -6.11 6.49 -17.93
C GLY A 19 -4.92 6.90 -18.81
N GLN A 20 -3.71 6.96 -18.26
CA GLN A 20 -2.46 7.17 -18.99
C GLN A 20 -1.62 5.89 -19.05
N LEU A 21 -0.84 5.59 -18.01
CA LEU A 21 0.17 4.51 -18.01
C LEU A 21 0.40 3.86 -16.64
N SER A 22 -0.28 4.34 -15.59
CA SER A 22 -0.06 3.87 -14.22
C SER A 22 -1.32 3.21 -13.70
N ALA A 23 -1.16 1.97 -13.26
CA ALA A 23 -2.21 1.18 -12.66
C ALA A 23 -1.68 0.44 -11.44
N GLY A 24 -2.51 0.32 -10.42
CA GLY A 24 -2.10 -0.27 -9.16
C GLY A 24 -3.25 -0.60 -8.24
N TRP A 25 -2.97 -1.44 -7.25
CA TRP A 25 -3.91 -1.78 -6.20
C TRP A 25 -3.94 -0.67 -5.16
N VAL A 26 -5.11 -0.07 -4.99
CA VAL A 26 -5.36 1.00 -4.01
C VAL A 26 -6.45 0.53 -3.04
N PRO A 27 -6.31 0.77 -1.74
CA PRO A 27 -7.39 0.61 -0.77
C PRO A 27 -8.63 1.42 -1.17
N MET A 28 -9.80 0.79 -1.18
CA MET A 28 -11.06 1.41 -1.59
C MET A 28 -11.49 2.52 -0.63
N ASP A 29 -11.12 2.43 0.64
CA ASP A 29 -11.39 3.47 1.64
C ASP A 29 -10.60 4.77 1.38
N LEU A 30 -9.46 4.69 0.70
CA LEU A 30 -8.69 5.83 0.18
C LEU A 30 -9.30 6.45 -1.09
N ILE A 31 -10.39 5.89 -1.61
CA ILE A 31 -11.10 6.41 -2.77
C ILE A 31 -12.43 7.01 -2.32
N ASP A 32 -12.70 8.25 -2.72
CA ASP A 32 -14.02 8.85 -2.64
C ASP A 32 -14.76 8.64 -3.96
N THR A 33 -15.87 7.90 -3.90
CA THR A 33 -16.72 7.62 -5.06
C THR A 33 -18.03 8.42 -5.06
N ASN A 34 -18.28 9.26 -4.03
CA ASN A 34 -19.56 9.96 -3.88
C ASN A 34 -19.75 11.10 -4.89
N ALA A 35 -18.68 11.64 -5.45
CA ALA A 35 -18.70 12.80 -6.36
C ALA A 35 -18.92 12.44 -7.85
N GLY A 36 -19.35 11.21 -8.16
CA GLY A 36 -19.59 10.74 -9.55
C GLY A 36 -18.31 10.47 -10.36
N ARG A 37 -17.15 10.98 -9.91
CA ARG A 37 -15.81 10.57 -10.38
C ARG A 37 -14.96 10.14 -9.18
N PRO A 38 -14.32 8.97 -9.22
CA PRO A 38 -13.43 8.52 -8.14
C PRO A 38 -12.27 9.50 -7.94
N THR A 39 -12.07 9.97 -6.72
CA THR A 39 -10.91 10.80 -6.32
C THR A 39 -10.17 10.18 -5.14
N ALA A 40 -8.85 10.34 -5.09
CA ALA A 40 -8.08 9.89 -3.94
C ALA A 40 -8.32 10.83 -2.74
N LYS A 41 -8.57 10.25 -1.55
CA LYS A 41 -8.70 10.99 -0.28
C LYS A 41 -7.35 11.32 0.35
N ALA A 42 -6.30 10.61 -0.05
CA ALA A 42 -4.92 10.81 0.41
C ALA A 42 -3.94 10.46 -0.72
N GLU A 43 -2.70 10.95 -0.59
CA GLU A 43 -1.60 10.50 -1.45
C GLU A 43 -1.36 9.00 -1.22
N TYR A 44 -1.26 8.24 -2.30
CA TYR A 44 -1.01 6.80 -2.24
C TYR A 44 -0.14 6.37 -3.42
N CYS A 45 0.90 5.59 -3.13
CA CYS A 45 1.77 4.98 -4.13
C CYS A 45 1.61 3.47 -4.04
N SER A 46 1.37 2.79 -5.16
CA SER A 46 1.18 1.34 -5.20
C SER A 46 2.48 0.54 -5.35
N ALA A 47 3.65 1.17 -5.21
CA ALA A 47 4.93 0.49 -5.32
C ALA A 47 5.09 -0.54 -4.19
N GLU A 48 5.56 -1.74 -4.52
CA GLU A 48 5.91 -2.77 -3.54
C GLU A 48 7.42 -2.77 -3.32
N LEU A 49 7.84 -2.97 -2.07
CA LEU A 49 9.25 -3.06 -1.71
C LEU A 49 9.62 -4.54 -1.53
N SER A 50 10.61 -5.00 -2.29
CA SER A 50 11.13 -6.35 -2.13
C SER A 50 12.01 -6.42 -0.87
N VAL A 51 11.75 -7.37 -0.01
CA VAL A 51 12.52 -7.62 1.22
C VAL A 51 12.93 -9.08 1.30
N GLN A 52 14.08 -9.34 1.93
CA GLN A 52 14.57 -10.68 2.23
C GLN A 52 14.67 -10.90 3.74
N PRO A 53 14.63 -12.16 4.22
CA PRO A 53 14.87 -12.45 5.62
C PRO A 53 16.21 -11.88 6.10
N GLY A 54 16.17 -11.03 7.13
CA GLY A 54 17.35 -10.35 7.68
C GLY A 54 17.52 -8.91 7.21
N ASP A 55 16.78 -8.46 6.19
CA ASP A 55 16.76 -7.05 5.83
C ASP A 55 16.12 -6.22 6.95
N SER A 56 16.70 -5.04 7.18
CA SER A 56 16.11 -4.02 8.06
C SER A 56 15.53 -2.92 7.19
N VAL A 57 14.30 -2.53 7.50
CA VAL A 57 13.60 -1.43 6.83
C VAL A 57 13.14 -0.40 7.85
N ARG A 58 13.09 0.85 7.43
CA ARG A 58 12.52 1.95 8.22
C ARG A 58 11.03 2.04 7.96
N LEU A 59 10.24 1.85 9.00
CA LEU A 59 8.80 2.06 8.96
C LEU A 59 8.47 3.56 8.77
N ILE A 60 7.70 3.90 7.75
CA ILE A 60 7.24 5.27 7.48
C ILE A 60 5.76 5.41 7.82
N TRP A 61 4.94 4.46 7.38
CA TRP A 61 3.50 4.47 7.62
C TRP A 61 2.96 3.05 7.81
N GLU A 62 1.99 2.90 8.70
CA GLU A 62 1.30 1.64 8.96
C GLU A 62 -0.12 1.70 8.41
N ASP A 63 -0.51 0.66 7.69
CA ASP A 63 -1.89 0.41 7.29
C ASP A 63 -2.37 -0.90 7.92
N PRO A 64 -2.74 -0.87 9.22
CA PRO A 64 -3.21 -2.06 9.93
C PRO A 64 -4.53 -2.59 9.38
N ALA A 65 -5.35 -1.74 8.73
CA ALA A 65 -6.60 -2.17 8.11
C ALA A 65 -6.35 -3.13 6.94
N HIS A 66 -5.22 -2.95 6.26
CA HIS A 66 -4.85 -3.73 5.07
C HIS A 66 -3.64 -4.65 5.28
N GLY A 67 -3.11 -4.70 6.51
CA GLY A 67 -2.01 -5.59 6.90
C GLY A 67 -0.70 -5.29 6.15
N ALA A 68 -0.42 -4.01 5.90
CA ALA A 68 0.78 -3.58 5.20
C ALA A 68 1.42 -2.35 5.83
N CYS A 69 2.72 -2.18 5.56
CA CYS A 69 3.50 -1.04 6.00
C CYS A 69 4.22 -0.41 4.81
N TRP A 70 4.21 0.92 4.74
CA TRP A 70 5.05 1.66 3.82
C TRP A 70 6.42 1.81 4.46
N CYS A 71 7.43 1.21 3.83
CA CYS A 71 8.77 1.09 4.36
C CYS A 71 9.79 1.74 3.42
N GLU A 72 10.96 2.05 3.97
CA GLU A 72 12.15 2.44 3.21
C GLU A 72 13.31 1.48 3.54
N ASP A 73 13.99 0.97 2.53
CA ASP A 73 15.15 0.10 2.72
C ASP A 73 16.47 0.89 2.88
N ARG A 74 17.59 0.17 3.02
CA ARG A 74 18.93 0.78 3.12
C ARG A 74 19.39 1.49 1.83
N HIS A 75 18.75 1.22 0.70
CA HIS A 75 19.04 1.84 -0.60
C HIS A 75 18.15 3.06 -0.86
N SER A 76 17.35 3.48 0.13
CA SER A 76 16.35 4.56 0.02
C SER A 76 15.21 4.25 -0.96
N GLU A 77 15.00 2.97 -1.29
CA GLU A 77 13.84 2.51 -2.04
C GLU A 77 12.63 2.42 -1.11
N ARG A 78 11.46 2.84 -1.59
CA ARG A 78 10.23 2.90 -0.81
C ARG A 78 9.13 2.08 -1.44
N GLY A 79 8.39 1.36 -0.61
CA GLY A 79 7.27 0.55 -1.07
C GLY A 79 6.52 -0.11 0.06
N TRP A 80 5.39 -0.70 -0.30
CA TRP A 80 4.58 -1.53 0.59
C TRP A 80 5.25 -2.87 0.86
N VAL A 81 5.31 -3.24 2.13
CA VAL A 81 5.69 -4.57 2.61
C VAL A 81 4.54 -5.11 3.45
N ARG A 82 4.21 -6.39 3.27
CA ARG A 82 3.16 -7.07 4.05
C ARG A 82 3.62 -7.28 5.49
N ASN A 83 2.73 -7.10 6.46
CA ASN A 83 3.06 -7.25 7.88
C ASN A 83 3.60 -8.65 8.21
N GLU A 84 3.14 -9.70 7.51
CA GLU A 84 3.63 -11.07 7.67
C GLU A 84 5.10 -11.27 7.26
N CYS A 85 5.64 -10.36 6.46
CA CYS A 85 7.06 -10.32 6.09
C CYS A 85 7.92 -9.51 7.07
N LEU A 86 7.29 -8.79 8.00
CA LEU A 86 7.96 -7.92 8.95
C LEU A 86 7.94 -8.53 10.36
N ARG A 87 9.03 -8.31 11.09
CA ARG A 87 9.07 -8.54 12.53
C ARG A 87 9.18 -7.18 13.20
N PHE A 88 8.12 -6.79 13.90
CA PHE A 88 8.13 -5.58 14.71
C PHE A 88 8.82 -5.88 16.03
N GLU A 89 9.94 -5.23 16.28
CA GLU A 89 10.54 -5.23 17.61
C GLU A 89 9.67 -4.34 18.50
N SER A 90 8.90 -4.96 19.39
CA SER A 90 8.26 -4.21 20.47
C SER A 90 9.38 -3.72 21.37
N SER A 91 9.64 -2.42 21.36
CA SER A 91 10.47 -1.80 22.38
C SER A 91 9.65 -1.79 23.67
N GLU A 92 9.66 -2.90 24.40
CA GLU A 92 9.18 -2.90 25.78
C GLU A 92 10.20 -2.11 26.60
N GLY A 93 9.80 -0.89 26.97
CA GLY A 93 10.52 -0.04 27.91
C GLY A 93 10.14 -0.34 29.36
#